data_AF-A0A0V8DX54-F1
#
_entry.id   AF-A0A0V8DX54-F1
#
_cell.length_a   1.000
_cell.length_b   1.000
_cell.length_c   1.000
_cell.angle_alpha   90.00
_cell.angle_beta   90.00
_cell.angle_gamma   90.00
#
_symmetry.space_group_name_H-M   'P 1'
#
loop_
_entity.id
_entity.type
_entity.pdbx_description
1 polymer ?
#
loop_
_entity_poly.entity_id
_entity_poly.type
_entity_poly.pdbx_seq_one_letter_code
_entity_poly.pdbx_strand_id
1 'polypeptide(L)'
;MSEVIENQEVKDIQIEFKPAVINVLEKEKFKESIDLIVAKYEGHVPSAENLTVDRKTRAELNKLITKIETRRKEIKKSINIPYAEFEVWYKKEIAPMEKVIETIDEGIKKIEAEQKEARKKVVHELLVELTTDTEVDSRIFENFVDDWAKASNFNDVKPKKQLIDSITYVIDGEKQKIADYKADKETISSFCFGNNVSDTPYIRMLDSGKSVSEVMSAISEDVLFEKQRKEAEEKRKEAERQRQAELEKQKQEYETRKLEESFNVLPSHVGEETARALSQPEVVEHFKEEFDKKAAQSQIEISGTTVNEEPENLPNEKYMAVIEIYFSSIEEKNQWKQVMIDNGFGDFKATEFKKI
;
A
#
# COMPACT_ATOMS: atom_id res chain seq x y z
N MET A 1 -50.57 -6.12 -12.90
CA MET A 1 -50.32 -5.60 -14.26
C MET A 1 -50.13 -4.11 -14.12
N SER A 2 -48.94 -3.60 -14.39
CA SER A 2 -48.70 -2.16 -14.54
C SER A 2 -48.84 -1.85 -16.03
N GLU A 3 -50.00 -1.34 -16.43
CA GLU A 3 -50.16 -0.79 -17.78
C GLU A 3 -49.19 0.38 -17.93
N VAL A 4 -48.36 0.33 -18.97
CA VAL A 4 -47.65 1.52 -19.41
C VAL A 4 -48.74 2.47 -19.90
N ILE A 5 -48.95 3.57 -19.17
CA ILE A 5 -49.89 4.60 -19.59
C ILE A 5 -49.31 5.20 -20.88
N GLU A 6 -49.89 4.84 -22.03
CA GLU A 6 -49.55 5.47 -23.29
C GLU A 6 -49.90 6.96 -23.18
N ASN A 7 -48.85 7.79 -23.16
CA ASN A 7 -48.99 9.23 -23.15
C ASN A 7 -49.76 9.64 -24.40
N GLN A 8 -50.97 10.18 -24.20
CA GLN A 8 -51.70 10.90 -25.25
C GLN A 8 -50.76 11.97 -25.83
N GLU A 9 -50.65 12.07 -27.16
CA GLU A 9 -49.88 13.13 -27.80
C GLU A 9 -50.41 14.49 -27.33
N VAL A 10 -49.62 15.18 -26.50
CA VAL A 10 -49.88 16.57 -26.14
C VAL A 10 -49.69 17.37 -27.42
N LYS A 11 -50.80 17.80 -28.03
CA LYS A 11 -50.78 18.61 -29.24
C LYS A 11 -49.84 19.80 -29.05
N ASP A 12 -49.00 20.06 -30.04
CA ASP A 12 -48.10 21.21 -30.07
C ASP A 12 -48.84 22.49 -29.66
N ILE A 13 -48.26 23.24 -28.72
CA ILE A 13 -48.83 24.51 -28.26
C ILE A 13 -48.85 25.48 -29.44
N GLN A 14 -50.04 25.76 -29.96
CA GLN A 14 -50.21 26.71 -31.06
C GLN A 14 -50.08 28.15 -30.53
N ILE A 15 -48.88 28.71 -30.65
CA ILE A 15 -48.55 30.07 -30.20
C ILE A 15 -48.68 31.04 -31.38
N GLU A 16 -49.61 32.00 -31.30
CA GLU A 16 -49.66 33.12 -32.25
C GLU A 16 -48.55 34.15 -31.92
N PHE A 17 -47.34 33.91 -32.42
CA PHE A 17 -46.23 34.84 -32.23
C PHE A 17 -46.25 35.97 -33.27
N LYS A 18 -46.47 37.21 -32.81
CA LYS A 18 -46.31 38.44 -33.61
C LYS A 18 -44.98 39.11 -33.25
N PRO A 19 -43.99 39.19 -34.18
CA PRO A 19 -42.72 39.85 -33.92
C PRO A 19 -42.90 41.32 -33.53
N ALA A 20 -42.12 41.81 -32.57
CA ALA A 20 -42.14 43.20 -32.16
C ALA A 20 -41.53 44.11 -33.24
N VAL A 21 -42.38 44.69 -34.09
CA VAL A 21 -41.97 45.66 -35.13
C VAL A 21 -41.69 47.03 -34.50
N ILE A 22 -40.42 47.45 -34.47
CA ILE A 22 -40.00 48.75 -33.93
C ILE A 22 -39.83 49.76 -35.07
N ASN A 23 -40.84 50.60 -35.30
CA ASN A 23 -40.77 51.69 -36.27
C ASN A 23 -40.30 53.00 -35.60
N VAL A 24 -39.15 53.51 -36.02
CA VAL A 24 -38.64 54.83 -35.57
C VAL A 24 -39.19 55.91 -36.50
N LEU A 25 -40.36 56.45 -36.14
CA LEU A 25 -41.16 57.38 -36.97
C LEU A 25 -40.41 58.62 -37.47
N GLU A 26 -39.39 59.08 -36.73
CA GLU A 26 -38.60 60.26 -37.08
C GLU A 26 -37.09 59.96 -37.09
N LYS A 27 -36.69 58.79 -37.64
CA LYS A 27 -35.28 58.33 -37.66
C LYS A 27 -34.32 59.37 -38.26
N GLU A 28 -34.74 60.05 -39.32
CA GLU A 28 -33.93 61.05 -40.03
C GLU A 28 -33.77 62.32 -39.20
N LYS A 29 -34.88 62.94 -38.74
CA LYS A 29 -34.82 64.11 -37.84
C LYS A 29 -34.07 63.82 -36.53
N PHE A 30 -34.21 62.61 -35.97
CA PHE A 30 -33.45 62.20 -34.79
C PHE A 30 -31.95 62.16 -35.11
N LYS A 31 -31.55 61.55 -36.23
CA LYS A 31 -30.16 61.57 -36.69
C LYS A 31 -29.65 62.99 -36.92
N GLU A 32 -30.38 63.83 -37.66
CA GLU A 32 -30.04 65.24 -37.88
C GLU A 32 -29.84 65.99 -36.56
N SER A 33 -30.71 65.76 -35.57
CA SER A 33 -30.58 66.41 -34.25
C SER A 33 -29.33 65.97 -33.48
N ILE A 34 -28.89 64.72 -33.64
CA ILE A 34 -27.64 64.21 -33.07
C ILE A 34 -26.45 64.77 -33.83
N ASP A 35 -26.46 64.72 -35.17
CA ASP A 35 -25.39 65.19 -36.03
C ASP A 35 -25.15 66.71 -35.84
N LEU A 36 -26.21 67.50 -35.64
CA LEU A 36 -26.14 68.94 -35.35
C LEU A 36 -25.54 69.21 -33.95
N ILE A 37 -25.86 68.39 -32.94
CA ILE A 37 -25.22 68.46 -31.62
C ILE A 37 -23.74 68.06 -31.71
N VAL A 38 -23.40 67.02 -32.48
CA VAL A 38 -22.01 66.58 -32.69
C VAL A 38 -21.21 67.69 -33.39
N ALA A 39 -21.67 68.18 -34.54
CA ALA A 39 -21.00 69.25 -35.30
C ALA A 39 -20.81 70.54 -34.49
N LYS A 40 -21.70 70.84 -33.54
CA LYS A 40 -21.57 72.02 -32.65
C LYS A 40 -20.39 71.90 -31.65
N TYR A 41 -19.97 70.69 -31.31
CA TYR A 41 -18.89 70.44 -30.34
C TYR A 41 -17.70 69.67 -30.95
N GLU A 42 -17.73 69.41 -32.26
CA GLU A 42 -16.65 68.79 -33.00
C GLU A 42 -15.43 69.71 -33.04
N GLY A 43 -14.26 69.18 -32.65
CA GLY A 43 -13.03 69.97 -32.49
C GLY A 43 -12.97 70.89 -31.27
N HIS A 44 -13.99 70.89 -30.38
CA HIS A 44 -13.94 71.69 -29.14
C HIS A 44 -12.91 71.13 -28.15
N VAL A 45 -11.87 71.92 -27.85
CA VAL A 45 -10.85 71.58 -26.84
C VAL A 45 -11.12 72.39 -25.56
N PRO A 46 -11.39 71.74 -24.41
CA PRO A 46 -11.64 72.45 -23.15
C PRO A 46 -10.46 73.34 -22.72
N SER A 47 -10.77 74.53 -22.22
CA SER A 47 -9.78 75.51 -21.75
C SER A 47 -9.91 75.76 -20.24
N ALA A 48 -8.80 76.07 -19.57
CA ALA A 48 -8.78 76.36 -18.14
C ALA A 48 -9.71 77.54 -17.76
N GLU A 49 -9.86 78.53 -18.64
CA GLU A 49 -10.71 79.71 -18.45
C GLU A 49 -12.21 79.38 -18.56
N ASN A 50 -12.57 78.41 -19.42
CA ASN A 50 -13.97 78.02 -19.69
C ASN A 50 -14.40 76.71 -18.98
N LEU A 51 -13.53 76.15 -18.14
CA LEU A 51 -13.67 74.84 -17.50
C LEU A 51 -15.01 74.61 -16.77
N THR A 52 -15.59 75.66 -16.19
CA THR A 52 -16.91 75.59 -15.53
C THR A 52 -18.06 75.40 -16.54
N VAL A 53 -17.98 76.05 -17.70
CA VAL A 53 -18.94 75.90 -18.80
C VAL A 53 -18.78 74.54 -19.45
N ASP A 54 -17.54 74.11 -19.73
CA ASP A 54 -17.24 72.81 -20.33
C ASP A 54 -17.76 71.63 -19.48
N ARG A 55 -17.61 71.72 -18.15
CA ARG A 55 -18.19 70.74 -17.20
C ARG A 55 -19.71 70.71 -17.28
N LYS A 56 -20.38 71.86 -17.40
CA LYS A 56 -21.84 71.96 -17.53
C LYS A 56 -22.32 71.33 -18.84
N THR A 57 -21.68 71.69 -19.97
CA THR A 57 -21.96 71.13 -21.29
C THR A 57 -21.80 69.61 -21.32
N ARG A 58 -20.70 69.07 -20.75
CA ARG A 58 -20.51 67.61 -20.61
C ARG A 58 -21.64 66.96 -19.81
N ALA A 59 -22.06 67.59 -18.72
CA ALA A 59 -23.16 67.07 -17.90
C ALA A 59 -24.51 67.08 -18.66
N GLU A 60 -24.77 68.08 -19.50
CA GLU A 60 -25.97 68.18 -20.33
C GLU A 60 -25.97 67.13 -21.45
N LEU A 61 -24.84 66.92 -22.14
CA LEU A 61 -24.67 65.86 -23.14
C LEU A 61 -24.84 64.46 -22.52
N ASN A 62 -24.24 64.21 -21.35
CA ASN A 62 -24.41 62.95 -20.63
C ASN A 62 -25.88 62.72 -20.20
N LYS A 63 -26.62 63.77 -19.82
CA LYS A 63 -28.06 63.68 -19.51
C LYS A 63 -28.89 63.31 -20.76
N LEU A 64 -28.57 63.89 -21.91
CA LEU A 64 -29.22 63.55 -23.20
C LEU A 64 -29.00 62.07 -23.56
N ILE A 65 -27.75 61.60 -23.54
CA ILE A 65 -27.40 60.19 -23.77
C ILE A 65 -28.15 59.28 -22.77
N THR A 66 -28.15 59.63 -21.48
CA THR A 66 -28.84 58.86 -20.43
C THR A 66 -30.35 58.76 -20.67
N LYS A 67 -30.99 59.83 -21.17
CA LYS A 67 -32.42 59.86 -21.50
C LYS A 67 -32.75 58.93 -22.68
N ILE A 68 -31.93 58.95 -23.73
CA ILE A 68 -32.05 58.07 -24.90
C ILE A 68 -31.87 56.60 -24.48
N GLU A 69 -30.83 56.31 -23.69
CA GLU A 69 -30.53 54.97 -23.17
C GLU A 69 -31.63 54.44 -22.24
N THR A 70 -32.22 55.31 -21.42
CA THR A 70 -33.37 54.98 -20.58
C THR A 70 -34.57 54.60 -21.44
N ARG A 71 -34.88 55.39 -22.48
CA ARG A 71 -35.98 55.08 -23.41
C ARG A 71 -35.74 53.77 -24.18
N ARG A 72 -34.50 53.47 -24.58
CA ARG A 72 -34.13 52.16 -25.17
C ARG A 72 -34.37 51.00 -24.20
N LYS A 73 -34.04 51.18 -22.91
CA LYS A 73 -34.29 50.19 -21.85
C LYS A 73 -35.79 49.97 -21.58
N GLU A 74 -36.59 51.04 -21.60
CA GLU A 74 -38.06 50.94 -21.52
C GLU A 74 -38.65 50.12 -22.67
N ILE A 75 -38.26 50.42 -23.91
CA ILE A 75 -38.72 49.68 -25.10
C ILE A 75 -38.30 48.21 -25.02
N LYS A 76 -37.06 47.92 -24.58
CA LYS A 76 -36.63 46.54 -24.32
C LYS A 76 -37.51 45.87 -23.25
N LYS A 77 -37.88 46.56 -22.17
CA LYS A 77 -38.78 45.99 -21.15
C LYS A 77 -40.16 45.69 -21.74
N SER A 78 -40.81 46.63 -22.41
CA SER A 78 -42.17 46.43 -22.95
C SER A 78 -42.25 45.29 -23.96
N ILE A 79 -41.20 45.08 -24.76
CA ILE A 79 -41.13 43.96 -25.73
C ILE A 79 -40.96 42.60 -25.02
N ASN A 80 -40.30 42.56 -23.86
CA ASN A 80 -40.07 41.32 -23.11
C ASN A 80 -41.19 40.98 -22.12
N ILE A 81 -42.14 41.90 -21.83
CA ILE A 81 -43.27 41.61 -20.93
C ILE A 81 -44.11 40.41 -21.44
N PRO A 82 -44.57 40.36 -22.71
CA PRO A 82 -45.35 39.22 -23.20
C PRO A 82 -44.59 37.88 -23.15
N TYR A 83 -43.26 37.92 -23.33
CA TYR A 83 -42.41 36.73 -23.20
C TYR A 83 -42.32 36.26 -21.75
N ALA A 84 -42.11 37.18 -20.80
CA ALA A 84 -42.06 36.85 -19.38
C ALA A 84 -43.41 36.33 -18.85
N GLU A 85 -44.53 36.89 -19.32
CA GLU A 85 -45.88 36.39 -19.01
C GLU A 85 -46.10 34.98 -19.55
N PHE A 86 -45.69 34.72 -20.80
CA PHE A 86 -45.69 33.37 -21.39
C PHE A 86 -44.79 32.39 -20.62
N GLU A 87 -43.58 32.81 -20.22
CA GLU A 87 -42.63 31.96 -19.46
C GLU A 87 -43.19 31.58 -18.08
N VAL A 88 -43.81 32.53 -17.38
CA VAL A 88 -44.48 32.29 -16.08
C VAL A 88 -45.67 31.36 -16.24
N TRP A 89 -46.49 31.54 -17.28
CA TRP A 89 -47.59 30.63 -17.60
C TRP A 89 -47.07 29.22 -17.93
N TYR A 90 -46.10 29.09 -18.84
CA TYR A 90 -45.51 27.82 -19.26
C TYR A 90 -44.96 27.04 -18.05
N LYS A 91 -44.16 27.69 -17.20
CA LYS A 91 -43.63 27.07 -15.97
C LYS A 91 -44.75 26.64 -15.03
N LYS A 92 -45.81 27.44 -14.89
CA LYS A 92 -46.97 27.11 -14.04
C LYS A 92 -47.74 25.88 -14.55
N GLU A 93 -47.94 25.74 -15.86
CA GLU A 93 -48.68 24.61 -16.43
C GLU A 93 -47.83 23.33 -16.53
N ILE A 94 -46.50 23.44 -16.61
CA ILE A 94 -45.57 22.29 -16.62
C ILE A 94 -45.23 21.79 -15.20
N ALA A 95 -45.21 22.64 -14.18
CA ALA A 95 -44.86 22.27 -12.80
C ALA A 95 -45.65 21.07 -12.21
N PRO A 96 -46.96 20.86 -12.49
CA PRO A 96 -47.66 19.65 -12.06
C PRO A 96 -47.08 18.36 -12.65
N MET A 97 -46.59 18.41 -13.90
CA MET A 97 -45.95 17.27 -14.57
C MET A 97 -44.56 17.01 -14.01
N GLU A 98 -43.76 18.07 -13.78
CA GLU A 98 -42.46 17.97 -13.10
C GLU A 98 -42.61 17.30 -11.73
N LYS A 99 -43.60 17.72 -10.94
CA LYS A 99 -43.89 17.12 -9.62
C LYS A 99 -44.30 15.64 -9.69
N VAL A 100 -45.02 15.23 -10.75
CA VAL A 100 -45.35 13.81 -10.99
C VAL A 100 -44.08 13.01 -11.30
N ILE A 101 -43.17 13.57 -12.12
CA ILE A 101 -41.86 12.95 -12.42
C ILE A 101 -41.04 12.81 -11.12
N GLU A 102 -40.93 13.87 -10.31
CA GLU A 102 -40.24 13.81 -9.01
C GLU A 102 -40.80 12.70 -8.10
N THR A 103 -42.12 12.58 -8.01
CA THR A 103 -42.80 11.54 -7.22
C THR A 103 -42.52 10.13 -7.74
N ILE A 104 -42.46 9.96 -9.06
CA ILE A 104 -42.12 8.68 -9.71
C ILE A 104 -40.64 8.34 -9.46
N ASP A 105 -39.73 9.31 -9.61
CA ASP A 105 -38.30 9.14 -9.36
C ASP A 105 -37.99 8.76 -7.90
N GLU A 106 -38.67 9.38 -6.93
CA GLU A 106 -38.58 8.99 -5.52
C GLU A 106 -39.10 7.57 -5.29
N GLY A 107 -40.21 7.19 -5.93
CA GLY A 107 -40.75 5.85 -5.90
C GLY A 107 -39.79 4.79 -6.47
N ILE A 108 -39.19 5.07 -7.64
CA ILE A 108 -38.19 4.23 -8.28
C ILE A 108 -36.97 4.06 -7.37
N LYS A 109 -36.38 5.15 -6.88
CA LYS A 109 -35.21 5.11 -5.97
C LYS A 109 -35.48 4.28 -4.71
N LYS A 110 -36.68 4.37 -4.14
CA LYS A 110 -37.08 3.56 -2.98
C LYS A 110 -37.15 2.07 -3.31
N ILE A 111 -37.75 1.71 -4.45
CA ILE A 111 -37.84 0.32 -4.92
C ILE A 111 -36.44 -0.24 -5.23
N GLU A 112 -35.58 0.52 -5.91
CA GLU A 112 -34.21 0.11 -6.22
C GLU A 112 -33.37 -0.10 -4.96
N ALA A 113 -33.54 0.75 -3.94
CA ALA A 113 -32.91 0.58 -2.63
C ALA A 113 -33.41 -0.67 -1.90
N GLU A 114 -34.74 -0.89 -1.84
CA GLU A 114 -35.33 -2.09 -1.24
C GLU A 114 -34.86 -3.37 -1.95
N GLN A 115 -34.76 -3.36 -3.29
CA GLN A 115 -34.18 -4.46 -4.06
C GLN A 115 -32.68 -4.66 -3.80
N LYS A 116 -31.89 -3.59 -3.62
CA LYS A 116 -30.47 -3.69 -3.29
C LYS A 116 -30.28 -4.36 -1.92
N GLU A 117 -31.04 -3.93 -0.92
CA GLU A 117 -30.99 -4.54 0.42
C GLU A 117 -31.52 -5.98 0.43
N ALA A 118 -32.50 -6.31 -0.41
CA ALA A 118 -32.91 -7.70 -0.63
C ALA A 118 -31.77 -8.56 -1.24
N ARG A 119 -31.06 -8.04 -2.25
CA ARG A 119 -29.88 -8.72 -2.82
C ARG A 119 -28.75 -8.88 -1.81
N LYS A 120 -28.47 -7.88 -0.96
CA LYS A 120 -27.49 -8.01 0.14
C LYS A 120 -27.84 -9.16 1.09
N LYS A 121 -29.10 -9.28 1.51
CA LYS A 121 -29.55 -10.41 2.36
C LYS A 121 -29.24 -11.75 1.74
N VAL A 122 -29.53 -11.92 0.44
CA VAL A 122 -29.19 -13.14 -0.31
C VAL A 122 -27.66 -13.38 -0.36
N VAL A 123 -26.85 -12.32 -0.49
CA VAL A 123 -25.37 -12.45 -0.41
C VAL A 123 -24.92 -12.87 0.99
N HIS A 124 -25.47 -12.30 2.07
CA HIS A 124 -25.14 -12.72 3.44
C HIS A 124 -25.59 -14.16 3.72
N GLU A 125 -26.79 -14.55 3.29
CA GLU A 125 -27.30 -15.93 3.42
C GLU A 125 -26.35 -16.92 2.71
N LEU A 126 -25.93 -16.61 1.48
CA LEU A 126 -24.98 -17.41 0.71
C LEU A 126 -23.57 -17.44 1.34
N LEU A 127 -23.10 -16.33 1.90
CA LEU A 127 -21.83 -16.27 2.63
C LEU A 127 -21.87 -17.15 3.89
N VAL A 128 -22.97 -17.11 4.66
CA VAL A 128 -23.15 -17.98 5.82
C VAL A 128 -23.24 -19.44 5.40
N GLU A 129 -24.03 -19.78 4.38
CA GLU A 129 -24.14 -21.15 3.85
C GLU A 129 -22.77 -21.71 3.45
N LEU A 130 -22.00 -20.97 2.65
CA LEU A 130 -20.68 -21.41 2.16
C LEU A 130 -19.58 -21.41 3.22
N THR A 131 -19.77 -20.75 4.36
CA THR A 131 -18.79 -20.72 5.47
C THR A 131 -19.17 -21.57 6.68
N THR A 132 -20.41 -22.05 6.79
CA THR A 132 -20.94 -22.76 7.98
C THR A 132 -20.09 -23.97 8.39
N ASP A 133 -19.64 -24.77 7.42
CA ASP A 133 -18.80 -25.96 7.64
C ASP A 133 -17.29 -25.66 7.57
N THR A 134 -16.88 -24.39 7.77
CA THR A 134 -15.51 -23.91 7.62
C THR A 134 -15.05 -23.11 8.83
N GLU A 135 -13.74 -22.87 8.95
CA GLU A 135 -13.17 -21.99 9.99
C GLU A 135 -13.15 -20.51 9.58
N VAL A 136 -13.75 -20.15 8.44
CA VAL A 136 -13.77 -18.79 7.91
C VAL A 136 -14.97 -18.02 8.48
N ASP A 137 -14.74 -16.89 9.14
CA ASP A 137 -15.84 -15.99 9.53
C ASP A 137 -16.35 -15.22 8.30
N SER A 138 -17.60 -15.48 7.92
CA SER A 138 -18.32 -14.76 6.84
C SER A 138 -18.20 -13.22 6.89
N ARG A 139 -18.00 -12.62 8.08
CA ARG A 139 -17.91 -11.16 8.27
C ARG A 139 -16.66 -10.53 7.66
N ILE A 140 -15.60 -11.30 7.39
CA ILE A 140 -14.39 -10.75 6.74
C ILE A 140 -14.68 -10.29 5.30
N PHE A 141 -15.78 -10.77 4.71
CA PHE A 141 -16.19 -10.44 3.35
C PHE A 141 -17.15 -9.25 3.23
N GLU A 142 -17.46 -8.55 4.32
CA GLU A 142 -18.42 -7.43 4.33
C GLU A 142 -18.10 -6.37 3.24
N ASN A 143 -16.81 -6.09 3.04
CA ASN A 143 -16.32 -5.14 2.03
C ASN A 143 -16.70 -5.53 0.58
N PHE A 144 -16.98 -6.81 0.31
CA PHE A 144 -17.39 -7.31 -1.01
C PHE A 144 -18.91 -7.37 -1.19
N VAL A 145 -19.70 -7.30 -0.11
CA VAL A 145 -21.17 -7.49 -0.13
C VAL A 145 -21.86 -6.47 -1.05
N ASP A 146 -21.46 -5.19 -0.99
CA ASP A 146 -22.03 -4.14 -1.84
C ASP A 146 -21.71 -4.33 -3.33
N ASP A 147 -20.55 -4.89 -3.65
CA ASP A 147 -20.12 -5.20 -5.02
C ASP A 147 -20.81 -6.46 -5.56
N TRP A 148 -21.00 -7.46 -4.71
CA TRP A 148 -21.75 -8.66 -5.02
C TRP A 148 -23.25 -8.39 -5.18
N ALA A 149 -23.85 -7.51 -4.37
CA ALA A 149 -25.27 -7.13 -4.43
C ALA A 149 -25.67 -6.23 -5.63
N LYS A 150 -24.75 -5.96 -6.57
CA LYS A 150 -25.05 -5.25 -7.84
C LYS A 150 -26.05 -6.04 -8.68
N ALA A 151 -27.00 -5.32 -9.30
CA ALA A 151 -28.06 -5.93 -10.11
C ALA A 151 -27.54 -6.78 -11.28
N SER A 152 -26.35 -6.46 -11.82
CA SER A 152 -25.66 -7.25 -12.84
C SER A 152 -25.44 -8.71 -12.46
N ASN A 153 -25.33 -9.01 -11.16
CA ASN A 153 -24.96 -10.32 -10.64
C ASN A 153 -26.18 -11.22 -10.35
N PHE A 154 -27.39 -10.71 -10.59
CA PHE A 154 -28.65 -11.36 -10.26
C PHE A 154 -29.57 -11.50 -11.48
N ASN A 155 -30.46 -12.49 -11.43
CA ASN A 155 -31.67 -12.57 -12.22
C ASN A 155 -32.83 -12.22 -11.26
N ASP A 156 -33.22 -10.95 -11.25
CA ASP A 156 -34.07 -10.29 -10.24
C ASP A 156 -33.51 -10.40 -8.81
N VAL A 157 -33.85 -11.49 -8.13
CA VAL A 157 -33.48 -11.80 -6.73
C VAL A 157 -32.62 -13.08 -6.65
N LYS A 158 -32.56 -13.89 -7.72
CA LYS A 158 -31.75 -15.12 -7.72
C LYS A 158 -30.29 -14.80 -8.12
N PRO A 159 -29.29 -15.24 -7.34
CA PRO A 159 -27.88 -15.00 -7.69
C PRO A 159 -27.53 -15.79 -8.95
N LYS A 160 -26.72 -15.18 -9.84
CA LYS A 160 -26.17 -15.88 -11.02
C LYS A 160 -25.07 -16.84 -10.58
N LYS A 161 -24.85 -17.92 -11.36
CA LYS A 161 -23.76 -18.86 -11.09
C LYS A 161 -22.39 -18.16 -10.96
N GLN A 162 -22.10 -17.18 -11.82
CA GLN A 162 -20.85 -16.41 -11.76
C GLN A 162 -20.64 -15.67 -10.42
N LEU A 163 -21.72 -15.26 -9.75
CA LEU A 163 -21.65 -14.65 -8.42
C LEU A 163 -21.28 -15.70 -7.37
N ILE A 164 -21.93 -16.87 -7.42
CA ILE A 164 -21.65 -18.00 -6.52
C ILE A 164 -20.20 -18.44 -6.71
N ASP A 165 -19.76 -18.68 -7.95
CA ASP A 165 -18.38 -19.06 -8.29
C ASP A 165 -17.36 -18.01 -7.77
N SER A 166 -17.69 -16.71 -7.86
CA SER A 166 -16.85 -15.62 -7.35
C SER A 166 -16.78 -15.58 -5.81
N ILE A 167 -17.88 -15.86 -5.12
CA ILE A 167 -17.91 -15.90 -3.65
C ILE A 167 -17.13 -17.12 -3.15
N THR A 168 -17.39 -18.29 -3.73
CA THR A 168 -16.67 -19.53 -3.42
C THR A 168 -15.17 -19.39 -3.62
N TYR A 169 -14.72 -18.79 -4.74
CA TYR A 169 -13.29 -18.55 -4.99
C TYR A 169 -12.62 -17.70 -3.90
N VAL A 170 -13.31 -16.65 -3.41
CA VAL A 170 -12.80 -15.78 -2.35
C VAL A 170 -12.78 -16.51 -0.99
N ILE A 171 -13.81 -17.31 -0.69
CA ILE A 171 -13.85 -18.16 0.52
C ILE A 171 -12.75 -19.23 0.49
N ASP A 172 -12.53 -19.90 -0.65
CA ASP A 172 -11.49 -20.91 -0.82
C ASP A 172 -10.08 -20.30 -0.67
N GLY A 173 -9.88 -19.06 -1.09
CA GLY A 173 -8.64 -18.31 -0.83
C GLY A 173 -8.36 -18.09 0.67
N GLU A 174 -9.38 -17.76 1.47
CA GLU A 174 -9.22 -17.63 2.93
C GLU A 174 -9.08 -18.99 3.63
N LYS A 175 -9.81 -20.02 3.18
CA LYS A 175 -9.61 -21.41 3.65
C LYS A 175 -8.17 -21.88 3.43
N GLN A 176 -7.60 -21.58 2.26
CA GLN A 176 -6.22 -21.93 1.95
C GLN A 176 -5.25 -21.23 2.90
N LYS A 177 -5.39 -19.92 3.15
CA LYS A 177 -4.54 -19.20 4.11
C LYS A 177 -4.60 -19.79 5.53
N ILE A 178 -5.78 -20.22 5.99
CA ILE A 178 -5.93 -20.87 7.31
C ILE A 178 -5.23 -22.24 7.32
N ALA A 179 -5.33 -23.01 6.22
CA ALA A 179 -4.65 -24.29 6.07
C ALA A 179 -3.12 -24.15 6.01
N ASP A 180 -2.62 -23.20 5.22
CA ASP A 180 -1.20 -22.87 5.10
C ASP A 180 -0.62 -22.46 6.46
N TYR A 181 -1.28 -21.52 7.16
CA TYR A 181 -0.87 -21.07 8.49
C TYR A 181 -0.88 -22.19 9.56
N LYS A 182 -1.76 -23.19 9.42
CA LYS A 182 -1.72 -24.40 10.25
C LYS A 182 -0.53 -25.30 9.92
N ALA A 183 -0.27 -25.54 8.63
CA ALA A 183 0.88 -26.33 8.17
C ALA A 183 2.22 -25.66 8.54
N ASP A 184 2.29 -24.32 8.50
CA ASP A 184 3.42 -23.51 8.96
C ASP A 184 3.68 -23.72 10.45
N LYS A 185 2.63 -23.66 11.29
CA LYS A 185 2.72 -23.96 12.73
C LYS A 185 3.17 -25.38 12.99
N GLU A 186 2.60 -26.37 12.30
CA GLU A 186 2.97 -27.78 12.45
C GLU A 186 4.43 -28.01 12.05
N THR A 187 4.90 -27.36 10.98
CA THR A 187 6.31 -27.39 10.53
C THR A 187 7.24 -26.82 11.60
N ILE A 188 6.91 -25.64 12.15
CA ILE A 188 7.68 -24.98 13.21
C ILE A 188 7.71 -25.83 14.49
N SER A 189 6.56 -26.34 14.96
CA SER A 189 6.48 -27.20 16.15
C SER A 189 7.27 -28.50 15.95
N SER A 190 7.19 -29.12 14.77
CA SER A 190 7.93 -30.35 14.45
C SER A 190 9.43 -30.13 14.45
N PHE A 191 9.90 -29.01 13.88
CA PHE A 191 11.32 -28.65 13.89
C PHE A 191 11.84 -28.31 15.29
N CYS A 192 11.04 -27.60 16.09
CA CYS A 192 11.36 -27.31 17.50
C CYS A 192 11.45 -28.59 18.33
N PHE A 193 10.49 -29.51 18.17
CA PHE A 193 10.47 -30.81 18.82
C PHE A 193 11.71 -31.64 18.47
N GLY A 194 12.07 -31.72 17.17
CA GLY A 194 13.25 -32.44 16.70
C GLY A 194 14.58 -31.89 17.25
N ASN A 195 14.64 -30.59 17.54
CA ASN A 195 15.80 -29.94 18.16
C ASN A 195 15.70 -29.81 19.71
N ASN A 196 14.64 -30.37 20.31
CA ASN A 196 14.38 -30.35 21.75
C ASN A 196 14.30 -28.92 22.35
N VAL A 197 13.73 -27.98 21.59
CA VAL A 197 13.45 -26.59 22.02
C VAL A 197 11.94 -26.32 22.07
N SER A 198 11.52 -25.29 22.81
CA SER A 198 10.10 -24.89 22.88
C SER A 198 9.68 -24.14 21.62
N ASP A 199 8.54 -24.51 21.06
CA ASP A 199 7.93 -23.91 19.86
C ASP A 199 7.23 -22.57 20.12
N THR A 200 6.73 -22.36 21.33
CA THR A 200 5.95 -21.18 21.76
C THR A 200 6.55 -19.82 21.37
N PRO A 201 7.84 -19.50 21.57
CA PRO A 201 8.40 -18.22 21.13
C PRO A 201 8.41 -18.06 19.60
N TYR A 202 8.58 -19.16 18.86
CA TYR A 202 8.68 -19.18 17.41
C TYR A 202 7.30 -19.11 16.73
N ILE A 203 6.28 -19.77 17.32
CA ILE A 203 4.88 -19.59 16.91
C ILE A 203 4.44 -18.13 17.10
N ARG A 204 4.81 -17.48 18.21
CA ARG A 204 4.56 -16.03 18.38
C ARG A 204 5.25 -15.17 17.32
N MET A 205 6.39 -15.62 16.81
CA MET A 205 7.09 -14.90 15.75
C MET A 205 6.36 -15.05 14.40
N LEU A 206 5.85 -16.24 14.06
CA LEU A 206 4.92 -16.45 12.95
C LEU A 206 3.65 -15.58 13.11
N ASP A 207 3.04 -15.58 14.30
CA ASP A 207 1.86 -14.77 14.63
C ASP A 207 2.10 -13.25 14.48
N SER A 208 3.37 -12.81 14.59
CA SER A 208 3.78 -11.42 14.35
C SER A 208 3.99 -11.05 12.87
N GLY A 209 3.75 -12.01 11.96
CA GLY A 209 3.91 -11.82 10.51
C GLY A 209 5.30 -12.12 9.97
N LYS A 210 6.14 -12.87 10.70
CA LYS A 210 7.40 -13.39 10.16
C LYS A 210 7.16 -14.61 9.27
N SER A 211 7.95 -14.74 8.22
CA SER A 211 7.90 -15.92 7.34
C SER A 211 8.44 -17.17 8.05
N VAL A 212 7.97 -18.36 7.64
CA VAL A 212 8.49 -19.63 8.16
C VAL A 212 10.01 -19.73 8.01
N SER A 213 10.58 -19.22 6.90
CA SER A 213 12.03 -19.22 6.68
C SER A 213 12.80 -18.41 7.73
N GLU A 214 12.32 -17.21 8.09
CA GLU A 214 12.90 -16.41 9.18
C GLU A 214 12.76 -17.12 10.53
N VAL A 215 11.63 -17.78 10.78
CA VAL A 215 11.38 -18.52 12.02
C VAL A 215 12.30 -19.73 12.14
N MET A 216 12.44 -20.52 11.08
CA MET A 216 13.34 -21.69 11.02
C MET A 216 14.81 -21.29 11.16
N SER A 217 15.20 -20.13 10.62
CA SER A 217 16.53 -19.56 10.79
C SER A 217 16.82 -19.21 12.26
N ALA A 218 15.90 -18.49 12.92
CA ALA A 218 16.04 -18.15 14.34
C ALA A 218 16.10 -19.38 15.25
N ILE A 219 15.28 -20.41 14.99
CA ILE A 219 15.37 -21.69 15.72
C ILE A 219 16.75 -22.32 15.55
N SER A 220 17.29 -22.31 14.32
CA SER A 220 18.59 -22.90 14.00
C SER A 220 19.74 -22.16 14.69
N GLU A 221 19.69 -20.83 14.76
CA GLU A 221 20.66 -19.99 15.48
C GLU A 221 20.65 -20.27 16.99
N ASP A 222 19.48 -20.28 17.63
CA ASP A 222 19.33 -20.55 19.06
C ASP A 222 19.78 -21.98 19.42
N VAL A 223 19.47 -22.97 18.58
CA VAL A 223 19.92 -24.36 18.75
C VAL A 223 21.45 -24.46 18.63
N LEU A 224 22.05 -23.77 17.66
CA LEU A 224 23.50 -23.74 17.49
C LEU A 224 24.19 -23.07 18.68
N PHE A 225 23.65 -21.95 19.16
CA PHE A 225 24.16 -21.24 20.33
C PHE A 225 24.06 -22.10 21.61
N GLU A 226 22.91 -22.75 21.84
CA GLU A 226 22.71 -23.63 22.99
C GLU A 226 23.67 -24.84 22.96
N LYS A 227 23.92 -25.41 21.78
CA LYS A 227 24.90 -26.49 21.59
C LYS A 227 26.32 -26.01 21.91
N GLN A 228 26.74 -24.88 21.35
CA GLN A 228 28.06 -24.30 21.64
C GLN A 228 28.23 -23.99 23.14
N ARG A 229 27.17 -23.50 23.80
CA ARG A 229 27.16 -23.22 25.24
C ARG A 229 27.37 -24.51 26.06
N LYS A 230 26.64 -25.58 25.74
CA LYS A 230 26.79 -26.90 26.40
C LYS A 230 28.18 -27.48 26.20
N GLU A 231 28.70 -27.48 24.97
CA GLU A 231 30.06 -27.97 24.69
C GLU A 231 31.14 -27.16 25.44
N ALA A 232 30.96 -25.83 25.56
CA ALA A 232 31.87 -24.98 26.32
C ALA A 232 31.79 -25.23 27.83
N GLU A 233 30.60 -25.50 28.36
CA GLU A 233 30.39 -25.85 29.78
C GLU A 233 30.99 -27.24 30.10
N GLU A 234 30.80 -28.23 29.23
CA GLU A 234 31.39 -29.57 29.36
C GLU A 234 32.92 -29.50 29.31
N LYS A 235 33.51 -28.76 28.34
CA LYS A 235 34.96 -28.52 28.28
C LYS A 235 35.49 -27.84 29.54
N ARG A 236 34.75 -26.89 30.13
CA ARG A 236 35.11 -26.26 31.42
C ARG A 236 35.04 -27.24 32.59
N LYS A 237 33.99 -28.07 32.68
CA LYS A 237 33.85 -29.11 33.71
C LYS A 237 34.95 -30.16 33.60
N GLU A 238 35.32 -30.55 32.39
CA GLU A 238 36.41 -31.50 32.15
C GLU A 238 37.77 -30.93 32.55
N ALA A 239 38.10 -29.71 32.11
CA ALA A 239 39.34 -29.03 32.52
C ALA A 239 39.41 -28.84 34.04
N GLU A 240 38.28 -28.57 34.70
CA GLU A 240 38.22 -28.45 36.16
C GLU A 240 38.43 -29.79 36.87
N ARG A 241 37.83 -30.89 36.38
CA ARG A 241 38.10 -32.25 36.88
C ARG A 241 39.57 -32.64 36.73
N GLN A 242 40.19 -32.31 35.60
CA GLN A 242 41.61 -32.59 35.35
C GLN A 242 42.52 -31.83 36.32
N ARG A 243 42.26 -30.52 36.53
CA ARG A 243 43.01 -29.72 37.52
C ARG A 243 42.85 -30.22 38.95
N GLN A 244 41.64 -30.66 39.33
CA GLN A 244 41.39 -31.24 40.65
C GLN A 244 42.13 -32.57 40.85
N ALA A 245 42.11 -33.46 39.84
CA ALA A 245 42.85 -34.72 39.87
C ALA A 245 44.37 -34.51 39.90
N GLU A 246 44.90 -33.51 39.20
CA GLU A 246 46.33 -33.17 39.24
C GLU A 246 46.74 -32.59 40.60
N LEU A 247 45.93 -31.70 41.19
CA LEU A 247 46.17 -31.19 42.55
C LEU A 247 46.11 -32.31 43.60
N GLU A 248 45.22 -33.30 43.42
CA GLU A 248 45.15 -34.47 44.30
C GLU A 248 46.39 -35.37 44.16
N LYS A 249 46.88 -35.63 42.94
CA LYS A 249 48.17 -36.32 42.73
C LYS A 249 49.34 -35.58 43.37
N GLN A 250 49.45 -34.26 43.18
CA GLN A 250 50.52 -33.47 43.79
C GLN A 250 50.48 -33.52 45.33
N LYS A 251 49.28 -33.55 45.94
CA LYS A 251 49.12 -33.76 47.39
C LYS A 251 49.58 -35.16 47.83
N GLN A 252 49.23 -36.20 47.08
CA GLN A 252 49.66 -37.57 47.36
C GLN A 252 51.19 -37.69 47.26
N GLU A 253 51.80 -37.15 46.20
CA GLU A 253 53.26 -37.13 46.00
C GLU A 253 54.00 -36.31 47.09
N TYR A 254 53.40 -35.22 47.57
CA TYR A 254 53.95 -34.44 48.67
C TYR A 254 53.94 -35.21 50.00
N GLU A 255 52.83 -35.88 50.33
CA GLU A 255 52.75 -36.70 51.55
C GLU A 255 53.65 -37.95 51.47
N THR A 256 53.81 -38.60 50.29
CA THR A 256 54.79 -39.70 50.15
C THR A 256 56.22 -39.21 50.32
N ARG A 257 56.60 -38.08 49.70
CA ARG A 257 57.95 -37.52 49.85
C ARG A 257 58.26 -37.12 51.29
N LYS A 258 57.31 -36.49 51.98
CA LYS A 258 57.42 -36.13 53.40
C LYS A 258 57.56 -37.36 54.30
N LEU A 259 56.92 -38.48 53.94
CA LEU A 259 57.09 -39.75 54.63
C LEU A 259 58.49 -40.36 54.39
N GLU A 260 58.98 -40.33 53.14
CA GLU A 260 60.35 -40.78 52.78
C GLU A 260 61.43 -39.94 53.48
N GLU A 261 61.30 -38.61 53.48
CA GLU A 261 62.20 -37.69 54.19
C GLU A 261 62.21 -37.96 55.70
N SER A 262 61.05 -38.32 56.29
CA SER A 262 60.96 -38.68 57.72
C SER A 262 61.67 -40.01 58.07
N PHE A 263 61.97 -40.86 57.08
CA PHE A 263 62.60 -42.15 57.29
C PHE A 263 64.15 -42.11 57.22
N ASN A 264 64.74 -41.01 56.75
CA ASN A 264 66.17 -40.99 56.36
C ASN A 264 67.09 -40.20 57.33
N VAL A 265 66.76 -40.18 58.63
CA VAL A 265 67.55 -39.47 59.66
C VAL A 265 68.49 -40.42 60.45
N LEU A 266 69.71 -40.61 59.92
CA LEU A 266 70.96 -41.04 60.60
C LEU A 266 71.03 -42.49 61.19
N PRO A 267 72.23 -43.03 61.50
CA PRO A 267 73.38 -43.26 60.59
C PRO A 267 74.06 -44.65 60.78
N SER A 268 74.83 -45.17 59.80
CA SER A 268 75.78 -46.27 60.07
C SER A 268 76.97 -46.39 59.08
N HIS A 269 78.18 -46.43 59.64
CA HIS A 269 79.42 -46.97 59.06
C HIS A 269 79.36 -48.52 58.95
N VAL A 270 80.21 -49.30 58.27
CA VAL A 270 81.52 -49.15 57.55
C VAL A 270 81.39 -50.02 56.26
N GLY A 271 82.07 -49.83 55.12
CA GLY A 271 83.12 -48.90 54.67
C GLY A 271 84.22 -49.64 53.87
N GLU A 272 84.94 -48.91 53.00
CA GLU A 272 86.18 -49.31 52.25
C GLU A 272 86.10 -50.49 51.23
N GLU A 273 86.64 -50.41 50.00
CA GLU A 273 87.18 -49.28 49.24
C GLU A 273 87.28 -49.53 47.70
N THR A 274 87.22 -48.43 46.92
CA THR A 274 87.66 -48.17 45.50
C THR A 274 86.68 -48.44 44.34
N ALA A 275 86.56 -47.59 43.31
CA ALA A 275 86.83 -46.15 43.12
C ALA A 275 85.88 -45.62 42.00
N ARG A 276 85.02 -44.61 42.21
CA ARG A 276 85.24 -43.15 42.24
C ARG A 276 85.37 -42.45 40.86
N ALA A 277 84.23 -42.01 40.30
CA ALA A 277 84.06 -40.82 39.45
C ALA A 277 82.54 -40.54 39.32
N LEU A 278 81.89 -39.83 40.24
CA LEU A 278 81.73 -38.37 40.27
C LEU A 278 81.28 -37.75 38.93
N SER A 279 79.99 -37.48 38.82
CA SER A 279 79.48 -36.13 38.52
C SER A 279 78.08 -35.94 39.12
N GLN A 280 77.85 -34.79 39.76
CA GLN A 280 76.55 -34.34 40.27
C GLN A 280 75.92 -33.34 39.28
N PRO A 281 74.64 -32.95 39.44
CA PRO A 281 73.88 -32.26 38.39
C PRO A 281 74.22 -30.77 38.30
N GLU A 282 74.07 -30.21 37.10
CA GLU A 282 74.08 -28.76 36.89
C GLU A 282 72.65 -28.27 36.60
N VAL A 283 72.24 -27.26 37.37
CA VAL A 283 70.96 -26.57 37.20
C VAL A 283 71.11 -25.51 36.11
N VAL A 284 70.26 -25.59 35.10
CA VAL A 284 69.98 -24.52 34.12
C VAL A 284 68.47 -24.62 33.92
N GLU A 285 67.62 -23.93 34.68
CA GLU A 285 67.33 -22.47 34.64
C GLU A 285 67.06 -21.92 33.24
N HIS A 286 66.16 -20.94 33.16
CA HIS A 286 65.60 -20.32 31.93
C HIS A 286 64.63 -21.23 31.13
N PHE A 287 63.49 -20.77 30.62
CA PHE A 287 62.92 -19.42 30.57
C PHE A 287 61.48 -19.37 31.10
N LYS A 288 61.13 -18.21 31.66
CA LYS A 288 59.76 -17.73 31.85
C LYS A 288 59.60 -16.49 30.94
N GLU A 289 58.36 -16.14 30.60
CA GLU A 289 57.97 -14.87 29.93
C GLU A 289 58.42 -14.77 28.43
N GLU A 290 57.68 -14.16 27.48
CA GLU A 290 56.42 -13.41 27.59
C GLU A 290 55.67 -13.18 26.25
N PHE A 291 54.39 -12.78 26.40
CA PHE A 291 53.55 -11.89 25.56
C PHE A 291 52.95 -12.22 24.18
N ASP A 292 51.68 -11.82 24.09
CA ASP A 292 50.84 -11.67 22.90
C ASP A 292 51.33 -10.61 21.89
N LYS A 293 51.02 -10.84 20.61
CA LYS A 293 50.10 -10.03 19.76
C LYS A 293 50.42 -10.17 18.27
N LYS A 294 49.40 -10.55 17.48
CA LYS A 294 48.94 -9.73 16.34
C LYS A 294 47.65 -10.26 15.71
N ALA A 295 46.61 -9.43 15.77
CA ALA A 295 45.59 -9.40 14.72
C ALA A 295 45.99 -8.32 13.70
N ALA A 296 45.86 -8.62 12.41
CA ALA A 296 45.29 -7.75 11.37
C ALA A 296 45.69 -8.17 9.93
N GLN A 297 44.69 -8.11 9.03
CA GLN A 297 44.80 -7.90 7.57
C GLN A 297 45.31 -9.03 6.65
N SER A 298 44.34 -9.79 6.11
CA SER A 298 44.19 -10.05 4.66
C SER A 298 42.68 -10.11 4.39
N GLN A 299 42.09 -9.08 3.79
CA GLN A 299 41.78 -8.97 2.36
C GLN A 299 40.63 -9.88 1.89
N ILE A 300 39.68 -9.23 1.21
CA ILE A 300 38.46 -9.80 0.64
C ILE A 300 38.83 -10.47 -0.68
N GLU A 301 38.55 -11.76 -0.82
CA GLU A 301 38.50 -12.42 -2.14
C GLU A 301 37.11 -13.03 -2.35
N ILE A 302 36.51 -12.66 -3.47
CA ILE A 302 35.22 -13.17 -3.94
C ILE A 302 35.52 -14.43 -4.75
N SER A 303 35.31 -15.60 -4.15
CA SER A 303 35.40 -16.88 -4.86
C SER A 303 34.00 -17.39 -5.20
N GLY A 304 33.60 -17.23 -6.45
CA GLY A 304 32.42 -17.89 -6.99
C GLY A 304 32.68 -19.38 -7.14
N THR A 305 31.91 -20.21 -6.44
CA THR A 305 31.92 -21.67 -6.63
C THR A 305 30.80 -22.05 -7.58
N THR A 306 31.16 -22.41 -8.81
CA THR A 306 30.27 -23.15 -9.70
C THR A 306 30.11 -24.58 -9.18
N VAL A 307 28.91 -24.95 -8.78
CA VAL A 307 28.53 -26.36 -8.62
C VAL A 307 27.64 -26.73 -9.81
N ASN A 308 28.15 -27.62 -10.67
CA ASN A 308 27.36 -28.26 -11.71
C ASN A 308 26.63 -29.45 -11.09
N GLU A 309 25.31 -29.36 -10.95
CA GLU A 309 24.44 -30.52 -10.77
C GLU A 309 23.35 -30.48 -11.84
N GLU A 310 23.34 -31.50 -12.70
CA GLU A 310 22.27 -31.76 -13.68
C GLU A 310 21.09 -32.48 -13.01
N PRO A 311 19.89 -32.45 -13.61
CA PRO A 311 18.71 -32.03 -12.84
C PRO A 311 17.93 -33.18 -12.20
N GLU A 312 17.61 -33.03 -10.91
CA GLU A 312 16.43 -33.66 -10.35
C GLU A 312 15.15 -32.91 -10.78
N ASN A 313 14.09 -33.68 -10.99
CA ASN A 313 12.93 -33.30 -11.78
C ASN A 313 11.89 -32.53 -10.93
N LEU A 314 12.14 -31.24 -10.66
CA LEU A 314 11.21 -30.39 -9.90
C LEU A 314 9.93 -30.05 -10.68
N PRO A 315 8.79 -29.87 -9.99
CA PRO A 315 7.57 -29.35 -10.60
C PRO A 315 7.79 -27.93 -11.16
N ASN A 316 7.11 -27.63 -12.28
CA ASN A 316 7.34 -26.43 -13.09
C ASN A 316 6.66 -25.18 -12.48
N GLU A 317 7.11 -24.80 -11.29
CA GLU A 317 6.59 -23.66 -10.52
C GLU A 317 7.02 -22.33 -11.14
N LYS A 318 6.04 -21.44 -11.35
CA LYS A 318 6.25 -20.12 -11.97
C LYS A 318 6.12 -19.02 -10.94
N TYR A 319 7.25 -18.43 -10.61
CA TYR A 319 7.36 -17.31 -9.68
C TYR A 319 7.16 -15.97 -10.42
N MET A 320 6.41 -15.04 -9.83
CA MET A 320 6.15 -13.72 -10.41
C MET A 320 6.63 -12.63 -9.45
N ALA A 321 7.54 -11.77 -9.92
CA ALA A 321 7.94 -10.55 -9.22
C ALA A 321 7.43 -9.32 -9.99
N VAL A 322 6.97 -8.30 -9.26
CA VAL A 322 6.55 -7.01 -9.81
C VAL A 322 7.50 -5.93 -9.28
N ILE A 323 8.05 -5.12 -10.18
CA ILE A 323 9.02 -4.06 -9.87
C ILE A 323 8.55 -2.77 -10.55
N GLU A 324 8.50 -1.67 -9.80
CA GLU A 324 8.24 -0.34 -10.34
C GLU A 324 9.57 0.40 -10.55
N ILE A 325 9.78 0.95 -11.75
CA ILE A 325 11.01 1.62 -12.15
C ILE A 325 10.65 2.89 -12.93
N TYR A 326 11.22 4.02 -12.51
CA TYR A 326 11.08 5.31 -13.19
C TYR A 326 12.30 5.56 -14.09
N PHE A 327 12.07 6.08 -15.30
CA PHE A 327 13.10 6.44 -16.27
C PHE A 327 13.00 7.93 -16.60
N SER A 328 14.14 8.59 -16.77
CA SER A 328 14.23 10.01 -17.10
C SER A 328 13.93 10.27 -18.58
N SER A 329 14.11 9.27 -19.45
CA SER A 329 13.76 9.35 -20.87
C SER A 329 13.31 7.99 -21.44
N ILE A 330 12.79 7.99 -22.67
CA ILE A 330 12.35 6.77 -23.36
C ILE A 330 13.54 5.97 -23.92
N GLU A 331 14.66 6.63 -24.20
CA GLU A 331 15.93 6.04 -24.60
C GLU A 331 16.53 5.22 -23.44
N GLU A 332 16.55 5.77 -22.22
CA GLU A 332 17.03 5.10 -21.01
C GLU A 332 16.21 3.82 -20.71
N LYS A 333 14.88 3.91 -20.82
CA LYS A 333 13.97 2.76 -20.73
C LYS A 333 14.30 1.67 -21.77
N ASN A 334 14.56 2.07 -23.01
CA ASN A 334 14.86 1.12 -24.10
C ASN A 334 16.23 0.45 -23.89
N GLN A 335 17.22 1.20 -23.41
CA GLN A 335 18.53 0.67 -23.04
C GLN A 335 18.41 -0.34 -21.89
N TRP A 336 17.67 -0.01 -20.83
CA TRP A 336 17.39 -0.95 -19.73
C TRP A 336 16.72 -2.23 -20.22
N LYS A 337 15.69 -2.11 -21.08
CA LYS A 337 15.02 -3.28 -21.70
C LYS A 337 16.01 -4.17 -22.46
N GLN A 338 16.93 -3.58 -23.23
CA GLN A 338 17.92 -4.34 -23.97
C GLN A 338 18.87 -5.08 -23.01
N VAL A 339 19.38 -4.41 -21.98
CA VAL A 339 20.23 -5.02 -20.94
C VAL A 339 19.54 -6.21 -20.26
N MET A 340 18.26 -6.10 -19.93
CA MET A 340 17.51 -7.22 -19.32
C MET A 340 17.39 -8.42 -20.26
N ILE A 341 17.14 -8.19 -21.56
CA ILE A 341 17.09 -9.25 -22.58
C ILE A 341 18.46 -9.90 -22.76
N ASP A 342 19.54 -9.10 -22.86
CA ASP A 342 20.91 -9.56 -23.05
C ASP A 342 21.41 -10.40 -21.85
N ASN A 343 20.85 -10.18 -20.66
CA ASN A 343 21.13 -10.94 -19.44
C ASN A 343 20.12 -12.08 -19.16
N GLY A 344 19.32 -12.48 -20.16
CA GLY A 344 18.45 -13.66 -20.09
C GLY A 344 17.05 -13.43 -19.48
N PHE A 345 16.71 -12.21 -19.07
CA PHE A 345 15.40 -11.86 -18.54
C PHE A 345 14.39 -11.48 -19.65
N GLY A 346 14.22 -12.34 -20.65
CA GLY A 346 13.39 -12.05 -21.83
C GLY A 346 11.87 -11.97 -21.57
N ASP A 347 11.38 -12.63 -20.52
CA ASP A 347 9.95 -12.92 -20.31
C ASP A 347 9.19 -11.90 -19.42
N PHE A 348 9.70 -10.67 -19.26
CA PHE A 348 8.98 -9.64 -18.49
C PHE A 348 7.79 -9.04 -19.27
N LYS A 349 6.62 -8.97 -18.60
CA LYS A 349 5.45 -8.22 -19.08
C LYS A 349 5.34 -6.90 -18.32
N ALA A 350 5.43 -5.77 -19.03
CA ALA A 350 5.11 -4.47 -18.46
C ALA A 350 3.58 -4.35 -18.26
N THR A 351 3.16 -4.05 -17.03
CA THR A 351 1.75 -4.01 -16.62
C THR A 351 1.08 -2.65 -16.87
N GLU A 352 1.80 -1.54 -16.72
CA GLU A 352 1.33 -0.21 -17.12
C GLU A 352 2.46 0.66 -17.69
N PHE A 353 2.10 1.57 -18.58
CA PHE A 353 2.95 2.69 -19.01
C PHE A 353 2.13 3.98 -18.96
N LYS A 354 2.43 4.85 -18.00
CA LYS A 354 1.92 6.22 -17.92
C LYS A 354 3.09 7.18 -17.91
N LYS A 355 2.91 8.34 -18.54
CA LYS A 355 3.76 9.50 -18.30
C LYS A 355 3.28 10.14 -17.00
N ILE A 356 4.19 10.31 -16.05
CA ILE A 356 3.97 11.04 -14.80
C ILE A 356 4.16 12.54 -15.08
#